data_AF-A0A2V7R4X1-F1
#
_entry.id   AF-A0A2V7R4X1-F1
#
_cell.length_a   1.000
_cell.length_b   1.000
_cell.length_c   1.000
_cell.angle_alpha   90.00
_cell.angle_beta   90.00
_cell.angle_gamma   90.00
#
_symmetry.space_group_name_H-M   'P 1'
#
loop_
_entity.id
_entity.type
_entity.pdbx_description
1 polymer ?
#
loop_
_entity_poly.entity_id
_entity_poly.type
_entity_poly.pdbx_seq_one_letter_code
_entity_poly.pdbx_strand_id
1 'polypeptide(L)'
;MAQLIGPSLIQDQLRLLPFVLTEPPRGLPGSLPARVAGSAQQSTVAITYSGQRLALAYQGANFPPYPSDSTVYALLVVDDSSQRAQGVLLYEGQRPPRSYPQLGMVSGGDKTIPLYGVRVDWGGVSNPHCPLLGSPASTP
;
A
#
# COMPACT_ATOMS: atom_id res chain seq x y z
N MET A 1 -1.96 -5.66 -19.58
CA MET A 1 -1.18 -6.61 -18.75
C MET A 1 -0.23 -5.93 -17.75
N ALA A 2 0.20 -4.67 -17.95
CA ALA A 2 1.12 -3.98 -17.01
C ALA A 2 0.57 -3.79 -15.58
N GLN A 3 -0.76 -3.80 -15.38
CA GLN A 3 -1.41 -3.54 -14.09
C GLN A 3 -1.29 -4.69 -13.07
N LEU A 4 -0.79 -5.85 -13.47
CA LEU A 4 -0.63 -7.02 -12.59
C LEU A 4 0.84 -7.32 -12.26
N ILE A 5 1.76 -7.06 -13.20
CA ILE A 5 3.17 -7.43 -13.03
C ILE A 5 3.80 -6.69 -11.84
N GLY A 6 3.64 -5.36 -11.77
CA GLY A 6 4.18 -4.56 -10.66
C GLY A 6 3.68 -5.03 -9.29
N PRO A 7 2.35 -5.13 -9.07
CA PRO A 7 1.81 -5.64 -7.82
C PRO A 7 2.30 -7.04 -7.45
N SER A 8 2.45 -7.96 -8.42
CA SER A 8 2.97 -9.31 -8.15
C SER A 8 4.43 -9.28 -7.71
N LEU A 9 5.29 -8.50 -8.39
CA LEU A 9 6.70 -8.36 -8.01
C LEU A 9 6.86 -7.79 -6.59
N ILE A 10 6.03 -6.80 -6.23
CA ILE A 10 6.01 -6.22 -4.89
C ILE A 10 5.53 -7.26 -3.86
N GLN A 11 4.55 -8.07 -4.20
CA GLN A 11 4.06 -9.15 -3.34
C GLN A 11 5.11 -10.25 -3.14
N ASP A 12 5.90 -10.58 -4.16
CA ASP A 12 7.03 -11.50 -4.06
C ASP A 12 8.14 -10.91 -3.19
N GLN A 13 8.44 -9.62 -3.34
CA GLN A 13 9.42 -8.91 -2.51
C GLN A 13 9.06 -8.94 -1.03
N LEU A 14 7.78 -8.81 -0.70
CA LEU A 14 7.29 -8.89 0.68
C LEU A 14 7.65 -10.23 1.34
N ARG A 15 7.79 -11.33 0.58
CA ARG A 15 8.14 -12.65 1.14
C ARG A 15 9.59 -12.73 1.62
N LEU A 16 10.40 -11.75 1.28
CA LEU A 16 11.81 -11.66 1.63
C LEU A 16 11.97 -10.71 2.84
N LEU A 17 12.27 -11.30 4.00
CA LEU A 17 12.34 -10.58 5.28
C LEU A 17 13.16 -9.26 5.28
N PRO A 18 14.32 -9.16 4.58
CA PRO A 18 15.09 -7.91 4.55
C PRO A 18 14.35 -6.71 3.93
N PHE A 19 13.32 -6.98 3.12
CA PHE A 19 12.53 -5.93 2.46
C PHE A 19 11.27 -5.57 3.25
N VAL A 20 10.92 -6.30 4.30
CA VAL A 20 9.76 -5.99 5.14
C VAL A 20 10.10 -4.81 6.05
N LEU A 21 9.25 -3.78 6.05
CA LEU A 21 9.40 -2.65 6.95
C LEU A 21 8.94 -3.02 8.36
N THR A 22 9.77 -2.72 9.35
CA THR A 22 9.45 -2.86 10.77
C THR A 22 8.79 -1.62 11.36
N GLU A 23 9.06 -0.46 10.76
CA GLU A 23 8.53 0.84 11.17
C GLU A 23 8.11 1.66 9.94
N PRO A 24 7.12 2.56 10.07
CA PRO A 24 6.76 3.46 8.99
C PRO A 24 7.88 4.48 8.74
N PRO A 25 8.14 4.87 7.47
CA PRO A 25 9.12 5.89 7.16
C PRO A 25 8.70 7.24 7.77
N ARG A 26 9.69 8.05 8.14
CA ARG A 26 9.45 9.40 8.70
C ARG A 26 9.04 10.37 7.60
N GLY A 27 8.26 11.39 7.97
CA GLY A 27 7.90 12.48 7.06
C GLY A 27 6.99 12.02 5.91
N LEU A 28 6.10 11.06 6.17
CA LEU A 28 5.03 10.72 5.25
C LEU A 28 4.17 11.97 4.94
N PRO A 29 3.76 12.16 3.67
CA PRO A 29 2.83 13.24 3.32
C PRO A 29 1.46 12.99 3.96
N GLY A 30 0.60 14.02 4.00
CA GLY A 30 -0.77 13.90 4.53
C GLY A 30 -1.67 12.96 3.71
N SER A 31 -1.26 12.60 2.50
CA SER A 31 -1.96 11.64 1.65
C SER A 31 -1.02 10.95 0.68
N LEU A 32 -1.34 9.72 0.28
CA LEU A 32 -0.62 8.96 -0.75
C LEU A 32 -1.57 8.40 -1.81
N PRO A 33 -1.11 8.21 -3.06
CA PRO A 33 -1.87 7.46 -4.04
C PRO A 33 -2.07 6.03 -3.56
N ALA A 34 -3.24 5.47 -3.87
CA ALA A 34 -3.58 4.11 -3.51
C ALA A 34 -4.26 3.37 -4.65
N ARG A 35 -4.08 2.05 -4.74
CA ARG A 35 -4.69 1.22 -5.77
C ARG A 35 -4.98 -0.18 -5.24
N VAL A 36 -6.08 -0.78 -5.67
CA VAL A 36 -6.33 -2.22 -5.47
C VAL A 36 -5.61 -2.99 -6.56
N ALA A 37 -4.82 -4.01 -6.20
CA ALA A 37 -4.12 -4.86 -7.14
C ALA A 37 -5.12 -5.49 -8.13
N GLY A 38 -4.83 -5.39 -9.43
CA GLY A 38 -5.75 -5.82 -10.49
C GLY A 38 -6.82 -4.79 -10.91
N SER A 39 -6.97 -3.68 -10.17
CA SER A 39 -7.82 -2.55 -10.58
C SER A 39 -7.04 -1.51 -11.39
N ALA A 40 -7.63 -1.02 -12.47
CA ALA A 40 -7.12 0.14 -13.21
C ALA A 40 -7.36 1.47 -12.49
N GLN A 41 -8.39 1.54 -11.62
CA GLN A 41 -8.78 2.74 -10.91
C GLN A 41 -7.81 3.03 -9.76
N GLN A 42 -7.26 4.24 -9.76
CA GLN A 42 -6.47 4.81 -8.68
C GLN A 42 -7.36 5.64 -7.75
N SER A 43 -7.00 5.63 -6.48
CA SER A 43 -7.62 6.38 -5.40
C SER A 43 -6.54 7.03 -4.55
N THR A 44 -6.89 7.54 -3.39
CA THR A 44 -5.97 8.15 -2.43
C THR A 44 -6.27 7.63 -1.03
N VAL A 45 -5.24 7.58 -0.20
CA VAL A 45 -5.38 7.36 1.24
C VAL A 45 -4.95 8.63 1.96
N ALA A 46 -5.80 9.14 2.86
CA ALA A 46 -5.38 10.15 3.82
C ALA A 46 -4.59 9.46 4.94
N ILE A 47 -3.47 10.06 5.34
CA ILE A 47 -2.57 9.51 6.35
C ILE A 47 -2.77 10.27 7.66
N THR A 48 -3.07 9.50 8.70
CA THR A 48 -3.12 9.97 10.09
C THR A 48 -2.36 8.98 10.98
N TYR A 49 -2.35 9.25 12.28
CA TYR A 49 -1.68 8.42 13.27
C TYR A 49 -2.64 8.10 14.41
N SER A 50 -2.64 6.83 14.82
CA SER A 50 -3.30 6.37 16.03
C SER A 50 -2.21 5.92 17.01
N GLY A 51 -1.76 6.84 17.87
CA GLY A 51 -0.53 6.64 18.64
C GLY A 51 0.69 6.57 17.72
N GLN A 52 1.49 5.52 17.83
CA GLN A 52 2.68 5.30 16.99
C GLN A 52 2.40 4.52 15.69
N ARG A 53 1.16 4.09 15.46
CA ARG A 53 0.78 3.31 14.27
C ARG A 53 0.10 4.19 13.23
N LEU A 54 0.27 3.82 11.96
CA LEU A 54 -0.42 4.48 10.86
C LEU A 54 -1.93 4.16 10.89
N ALA A 55 -2.74 5.19 10.68
CA ALA A 55 -4.17 5.07 10.46
C ALA A 55 -4.49 5.76 9.13
N LEU A 56 -4.76 4.96 8.10
CA LEU A 56 -5.05 5.47 6.76
C LEU A 56 -6.55 5.41 6.47
N ALA A 57 -7.08 6.43 5.84
CA ALA A 57 -8.46 6.45 5.36
C ALA A 57 -8.48 6.42 3.83
N TYR A 58 -9.01 5.34 3.25
CA TYR A 58 -9.17 5.16 1.82
C TYR A 58 -10.32 6.01 1.30
N GLN A 59 -10.07 6.82 0.27
CA GLN A 59 -11.01 7.83 -0.23
C GLN A 59 -11.68 7.45 -1.55
N GLY A 60 -11.44 6.22 -2.05
CA GLY A 60 -12.03 5.72 -3.29
C GLY A 60 -13.20 4.77 -3.09
N ALA A 61 -14.10 4.72 -4.08
CA ALA A 61 -15.25 3.82 -4.10
C ALA A 61 -14.90 2.35 -4.37
N ASN A 62 -13.69 2.06 -4.86
CA ASN A 62 -13.20 0.72 -5.18
C ASN A 62 -12.49 0.04 -4.01
N PHE A 63 -12.72 0.46 -2.76
CA PHE A 63 -12.25 -0.31 -1.61
C PHE A 63 -12.90 -1.71 -1.63
N PRO A 64 -12.16 -2.80 -1.33
CA PRO A 64 -12.72 -4.14 -1.37
C PRO A 64 -14.03 -4.23 -0.56
N PRO A 65 -15.14 -4.75 -1.14
CA PRO A 65 -16.47 -4.64 -0.52
C PRO A 65 -16.70 -5.61 0.64
N TYR A 66 -15.95 -6.73 0.67
CA TYR A 66 -16.06 -7.75 1.72
C TYR A 66 -14.68 -8.08 2.32
N PRO A 67 -13.98 -7.09 2.89
CA PRO A 67 -12.66 -7.31 3.44
C PRO A 67 -12.79 -8.06 4.77
N SER A 68 -11.91 -9.03 4.98
CA SER A 68 -11.67 -9.64 6.29
C SER A 68 -10.19 -9.54 6.64
N ASP A 69 -9.85 -9.64 7.93
CA ASP A 69 -8.47 -9.60 8.42
C ASP A 69 -7.58 -10.73 7.83
N SER A 70 -8.17 -11.75 7.18
CA SER A 70 -7.42 -12.83 6.53
C SER A 70 -7.40 -12.77 4.99
N THR A 71 -8.32 -12.02 4.38
CA THR A 71 -8.55 -12.03 2.92
C THR A 71 -8.17 -10.75 2.22
N VAL A 72 -7.90 -9.66 2.96
CA VAL A 72 -7.48 -8.39 2.39
C VAL A 72 -6.44 -7.74 3.27
N TYR A 73 -5.39 -7.20 2.66
CA TYR A 73 -4.35 -6.43 3.36
C TYR A 73 -3.82 -5.30 2.47
N ALA A 74 -3.21 -4.31 3.09
CA ALA A 74 -2.57 -3.19 2.41
C ALA A 74 -1.05 -3.22 2.59
N LEU A 75 -0.32 -2.73 1.60
CA LEU A 75 1.12 -2.54 1.61
C LEU A 75 1.46 -1.07 1.38
N LEU A 76 2.17 -0.47 2.33
CA LEU A 76 2.91 0.77 2.10
C LEU A 76 4.18 0.42 1.32
N VAL A 77 4.27 0.94 0.09
CA VAL A 77 5.41 0.71 -0.79
C VAL A 77 6.39 1.86 -0.63
N VAL A 78 7.62 1.54 -0.26
CA VAL A 78 8.71 2.51 -0.11
C VAL A 78 9.80 2.18 -1.13
N ASP A 79 10.22 3.20 -1.86
CA ASP A 79 11.37 3.08 -2.75
C ASP A 79 12.65 3.02 -1.92
N ASP A 80 13.44 1.97 -2.12
CA ASP A 80 14.66 1.75 -1.35
C ASP A 80 15.75 2.77 -1.70
N SER A 81 15.77 3.30 -2.93
CA SER A 81 16.79 4.26 -3.35
C SER A 81 16.60 5.64 -2.72
N SER A 82 15.36 6.14 -2.69
CA SER A 82 15.03 7.46 -2.15
C SER A 82 14.52 7.44 -0.71
N GLN A 83 14.22 6.26 -0.17
CA GLN A 83 13.51 6.07 1.10
C GLN A 83 12.18 6.82 1.18
N ARG A 84 11.54 7.08 0.02
CA ARG A 84 10.24 7.75 -0.08
C ARG A 84 9.11 6.75 -0.27
N ALA A 85 8.00 7.00 0.42
CA ALA A 85 6.78 6.26 0.18
C ALA A 85 6.20 6.61 -1.20
N GLN A 86 5.98 5.59 -2.02
CA GLN A 86 5.44 5.70 -3.36
C GLN A 86 3.91 5.60 -3.35
N GLY A 87 3.35 4.86 -2.40
CA GLY A 87 1.92 4.82 -2.13
C GLY A 87 1.47 3.51 -1.50
N VAL A 88 0.18 3.21 -1.62
CA VAL A 88 -0.43 2.06 -0.95
C VAL A 88 -1.10 1.12 -1.95
N LEU A 89 -0.77 -0.16 -1.87
CA LEU A 89 -1.42 -1.21 -2.66
C LEU A 89 -2.29 -2.09 -1.76
N LEU A 90 -3.53 -2.33 -2.17
CA LEU A 90 -4.44 -3.25 -1.48
C LEU A 90 -4.47 -4.56 -2.26
N TYR A 91 -4.30 -5.67 -1.57
CA TYR A 91 -4.34 -7.01 -2.14
C TYR A 91 -5.52 -7.79 -1.59
N GLU A 92 -6.27 -8.42 -2.48
CA GLU A 92 -7.26 -9.44 -2.13
C GLU A 92 -6.59 -10.81 -2.22
N GLY A 93 -6.46 -11.48 -1.09
CA GLY A 93 -5.75 -12.74 -0.96
C GLY A 93 -5.31 -13.01 0.47
N GLN A 94 -4.57 -14.10 0.65
CA GLN A 94 -4.04 -14.47 1.96
C GLN A 94 -3.07 -13.39 2.45
N ARG A 95 -3.37 -12.82 3.63
CA ARG A 95 -2.49 -11.84 4.25
C ARG A 95 -1.11 -12.41 4.63
N PRO A 96 -0.11 -11.55 4.85
CA PRO A 96 1.18 -11.95 5.40
C PRO A 96 1.03 -12.68 6.75
N PRO A 97 2.01 -13.54 7.12
CA PRO A 97 2.05 -14.18 8.43
C PRO A 97 1.93 -13.18 9.58
N ARG A 98 1.31 -13.58 10.70
CA ARG A 98 1.14 -12.70 11.89
C ARG A 98 2.46 -12.21 12.49
N SER A 99 3.58 -12.86 12.20
CA SER A 99 4.91 -12.42 12.61
C SER A 99 5.41 -11.19 11.85
N TYR A 100 4.77 -10.81 10.74
CA TYR A 100 5.15 -9.64 9.98
C TYR A 100 4.78 -8.37 10.74
N PRO A 101 5.69 -7.38 10.83
CA PRO A 101 5.41 -6.12 11.50
C PRO A 101 4.23 -5.40 10.83
N GLN A 102 3.14 -5.24 11.59
CA GLN A 102 2.00 -4.45 11.16
C GLN A 102 2.29 -2.97 11.47
N LEU A 103 2.36 -2.15 10.42
CA LEU A 103 2.62 -0.72 10.53
C LEU A 103 1.39 0.08 10.96
N GLY A 104 0.19 -0.47 10.72
CA GLY A 104 -1.04 0.24 10.98
C GLY A 104 -2.27 -0.43 10.39
N MET A 105 -3.24 0.41 10.03
CA MET A 105 -4.52 0.00 9.47
C MET A 105 -4.92 0.92 8.31
N VAL A 106 -5.68 0.38 7.35
CA VAL A 106 -6.39 1.15 6.33
C VAL A 106 -7.89 0.95 6.53
N SER A 107 -8.63 2.04 6.68
CA SER A 107 -10.08 2.05 6.79
C SER A 107 -10.73 2.50 5.49
N GLY A 108 -11.81 1.83 5.11
CA GLY A 108 -12.68 2.20 3.99
C GLY A 108 -14.13 1.93 4.38
N GLY A 109 -14.95 2.99 4.46
CA GLY A 109 -16.30 2.89 5.03
C GLY A 109 -16.28 2.46 6.50
N ASP A 110 -17.03 1.41 6.83
CA ASP A 110 -17.09 0.78 8.15
C ASP A 110 -16.08 -0.37 8.33
N LYS A 111 -15.18 -0.58 7.34
CA LYS A 111 -14.25 -1.70 7.31
C LYS A 111 -12.82 -1.26 7.53
N THR A 112 -12.00 -2.16 8.06
CA THR A 112 -10.57 -1.92 8.30
C THR A 112 -9.74 -3.14 7.96
N ILE A 113 -8.59 -2.93 7.32
CA ILE A 113 -7.63 -3.97 6.92
C ILE A 113 -6.22 -3.65 7.46
N PRO A 114 -5.38 -4.67 7.72
CA PRO A 114 -4.02 -4.45 8.21
C PRO A 114 -3.13 -3.81 7.14
N LEU A 115 -2.26 -2.90 7.58
CA LEU A 115 -1.20 -2.31 6.77
C LEU A 115 0.16 -2.90 7.14
N TYR A 116 0.87 -3.41 6.16
CA TYR A 116 2.28 -3.79 6.24
C TYR A 116 3.11 -2.85 5.36
N GLY A 117 4.43 -2.97 5.42
CA GLY A 117 5.30 -2.18 4.56
C GLY A 117 6.38 -3.00 3.89
N VAL A 118 6.76 -2.57 2.69
CA VAL A 118 7.78 -3.23 1.87
C VAL A 118 8.68 -2.21 1.19
N ARG A 119 9.98 -2.51 1.15
CA ARG A 119 10.98 -1.79 0.36
C ARG A 119 11.13 -2.44 -1.00
N VAL A 120 11.15 -1.63 -2.04
CA VAL A 120 11.29 -2.09 -3.41
C VAL A 120 12.25 -1.17 -4.16
N ASP A 121 12.92 -1.69 -5.17
CA ASP A 121 13.47 -0.83 -6.23
C ASP A 121 12.29 -0.36 -7.10
N TRP A 122 11.89 0.90 -6.93
CA TRP A 122 10.70 1.42 -7.61
C TRP A 122 10.83 1.40 -9.13
N GLY A 123 12.02 1.65 -9.66
CA GLY A 123 12.30 1.60 -11.10
C GLY A 123 12.12 0.20 -11.70
N GLY A 124 12.30 -0.85 -10.90
CA GLY A 124 12.08 -2.24 -11.29
C GLY A 124 10.62 -2.70 -11.26
N VAL A 125 9.73 -2.00 -10.53
CA VAL A 125 8.33 -2.42 -10.34
C VAL A 125 7.29 -1.46 -10.94
N SER A 126 7.70 -0.26 -11.35
CA SER A 126 6.83 0.76 -11.95
C SER A 126 7.42 1.31 -13.26
N ASN A 127 6.60 1.40 -14.30
CA ASN A 127 7.01 1.96 -15.58
C ASN A 127 6.72 3.47 -15.61
N PRO A 128 7.69 4.35 -15.92
CA PRO A 128 7.47 5.80 -16.00
C PRO A 128 6.37 6.24 -16.99
N HIS A 129 6.17 5.51 -18.09
CA HIS A 129 5.13 5.80 -19.08
C HIS A 129 3.74 5.34 -18.63
N CYS A 130 3.68 4.35 -17.75
CA CYS A 130 2.45 3.76 -17.22
C CYS A 130 2.66 3.47 -15.72
N PRO A 131 2.68 4.50 -14.86
CA PRO A 131 3.07 4.33 -13.47
C PRO A 131 2.07 3.43 -12.73
N LEU A 132 2.63 2.56 -11.88
CA LEU A 132 1.81 1.70 -11.02
C LEU A 132 0.97 2.51 -10.04
N LEU A 133 1.54 3.59 -9.53
CA LEU A 133 0.88 4.60 -8.72
C LEU A 133 1.26 5.94 -9.33
N GLY A 134 0.27 6.68 -9.82
CA GLY A 134 0.44 8.06 -10.29
C GLY A 134 0.49 9.04 -9.11
N SER A 135 0.57 10.33 -9.42
CA SER A 135 0.51 11.39 -8.42
C SER A 135 -0.72 11.26 -7.52
N PRO A 136 -0.65 11.60 -6.21
CA PRO A 136 -1.84 11.70 -5.38
C PRO A 136 -2.83 12.65 -6.06
N ALA A 137 -4.12 12.32 -6.03
CA ALA A 137 -5.13 13.20 -6.61
C ALA A 137 -5.06 14.55 -5.89
N SER A 138 -4.98 15.65 -6.64
CA SER A 138 -5.09 16.99 -6.08
C SER A 138 -6.42 17.07 -5.32
N THR A 139 -6.37 17.28 -4.01
CA THR A 139 -7.57 17.66 -3.26
C THR A 139 -8.17 18.92 -3.92
N PRO A 140 -9.47 18.93 -4.26
CA PRO A 140 -10.13 20.12 -4.79
C PRO A 140 -10.15 21.28 -3.79
#